data_AF-A0A2D6EQM8-F1
#
_entry.id   AF-A0A2D6EQM8-F1
#
_cell.length_a   1.000
_cell.length_b   1.000
_cell.length_c   1.000
_cell.angle_alpha   90.00
_cell.angle_beta   90.00
_cell.angle_gamma   90.00
#
_symmetry.space_group_name_H-M   'P 1'
#
loop_
_entity.id
_entity.type
_entity.pdbx_description
1 polymer ?
#
loop_
_entity_poly.entity_id
_entity_poly.type
_entity_poly.pdbx_seq_one_letter_code
_entity_poly.pdbx_strand_id
1 'polypeptide(L)'
;MGGRRASRVCAMQALFYMDMNQNISSEMFERYCNSFDSPQEILPFSEKLVKGVIAAKPEIDAIIGRFSSNWKMSRMSGVDRNIMRIAVYELLFCDDIPPKVTINEAIDVGKKFGTKESGAFINGILDNVRISLGKEDICSKT
;
A
#
# COMPACT_ATOMS: atom_id res chain seq x y z
N MET A 1 -20.40 -1.06 -4.30
CA MET A 1 -19.08 -1.26 -4.95
C MET A 1 -18.02 -0.21 -4.60
N GLY A 2 -18.32 0.90 -3.90
CA GLY A 2 -17.31 1.92 -3.52
C GLY A 2 -16.46 1.63 -2.26
N GLY A 3 -16.80 0.60 -1.48
CA GLY A 3 -16.20 0.35 -0.16
C GLY A 3 -14.71 0.01 -0.19
N ARG A 4 -14.25 -0.81 -1.15
CA ARG A 4 -12.84 -1.26 -1.20
C ARG A 4 -11.86 -0.10 -1.47
N ARG A 5 -12.19 0.82 -2.37
CA ARG A 5 -11.36 2.01 -2.64
C ARG A 5 -11.31 2.93 -1.41
N ALA A 6 -12.46 3.21 -0.80
CA ALA A 6 -12.53 4.00 0.42
C ALA A 6 -11.71 3.36 1.55
N SER A 7 -11.75 2.02 1.67
CA SER A 7 -10.96 1.29 2.64
C SER A 7 -9.44 1.44 2.41
N ARG A 8 -8.98 1.38 1.15
CA ARG A 8 -7.56 1.62 0.79
C ARG A 8 -7.12 3.04 1.14
N VAL A 9 -7.98 4.02 0.87
CA VAL A 9 -7.72 5.42 1.23
C VAL A 9 -7.60 5.58 2.74
N CYS A 10 -8.52 5.01 3.51
CA CYS A 10 -8.46 5.01 4.97
C CYS A 10 -7.19 4.31 5.49
N ALA A 11 -6.84 3.14 4.95
CA ALA A 11 -5.59 2.46 5.31
C ALA A 11 -4.34 3.30 5.02
N MET A 12 -4.32 3.97 3.85
CA MET A 12 -3.21 4.86 3.47
C MET A 12 -3.08 6.04 4.44
N GLN A 13 -4.20 6.67 4.80
CA GLN A 13 -4.22 7.79 5.75
C GLN A 13 -3.81 7.36 7.16
N ALA A 14 -4.26 6.19 7.61
CA ALA A 14 -3.87 5.64 8.90
C ALA A 14 -2.38 5.31 8.97
N LEU A 15 -1.83 4.65 7.94
CA LEU A 15 -0.39 4.36 7.86
C LEU A 15 0.44 5.64 7.76
N PHE A 16 -0.05 6.65 7.04
CA PHE A 16 0.59 7.97 6.99
C PHE A 16 0.60 8.64 8.38
N TYR A 17 -0.53 8.60 9.08
CA TYR A 17 -0.65 9.13 10.44
C TYR A 17 0.33 8.43 11.39
N MET A 18 0.45 7.10 11.31
CA MET A 18 1.44 6.32 12.08
C MET A 18 2.88 6.69 11.74
N ASP A 19 3.20 6.82 10.45
CA ASP A 19 4.53 7.23 9.99
C ASP A 19 4.91 8.61 10.55
N MET A 20 3.98 9.57 10.57
CA MET A 20 4.21 10.92 11.10
C MET A 20 4.45 10.92 12.62
N ASN A 21 3.76 10.04 13.35
CA ASN A 21 3.95 9.86 14.79
C ASN A 21 5.11 8.91 15.13
N GLN A 22 5.77 8.32 14.12
CA GLN A 22 6.79 7.28 14.28
C GLN A 22 6.33 6.13 15.18
N ASN A 23 5.05 5.77 15.10
CA ASN A 23 4.42 4.79 15.96
C ASN A 23 3.43 3.94 15.16
N ILE A 24 3.76 2.65 15.01
CA ILE A 24 2.97 1.67 14.25
C ILE A 24 2.14 0.73 15.15
N SER A 25 1.93 1.09 16.41
CA SER A 25 1.11 0.31 17.35
C SER A 25 -0.35 0.22 16.89
N SER A 26 -1.03 -0.86 17.25
CA SER A 26 -2.46 -1.03 16.99
C SER A 26 -3.29 0.06 17.67
N GLU A 27 -2.87 0.55 18.84
CA GLU A 27 -3.49 1.69 19.51
C GLU A 27 -3.50 2.95 18.62
N MET A 28 -2.48 3.13 17.77
CA MET A 28 -2.41 4.28 16.87
C MET A 28 -3.43 4.20 15.74
N PHE A 29 -3.77 2.98 15.29
CA PHE A 29 -4.87 2.77 14.35
C PHE A 29 -6.21 3.13 14.98
N GLU A 30 -6.46 2.65 16.21
CA GLU A 30 -7.69 2.95 16.94
C GLU A 30 -7.84 4.46 17.20
N ARG A 31 -6.76 5.13 17.60
CA ARG A 31 -6.74 6.60 17.76
C ARG A 31 -7.07 7.32 16.47
N TYR A 32 -6.52 6.87 15.33
CA TYR A 32 -6.89 7.41 14.03
C TYR A 32 -8.38 7.22 13.75
N CYS A 33 -8.91 5.99 13.90
CA CYS A 33 -10.32 5.70 13.67
C CYS A 33 -11.27 6.57 14.52
N ASN A 34 -10.94 6.75 15.80
CA ASN A 34 -11.71 7.57 16.74
C ASN A 34 -11.61 9.07 16.45
N SER A 35 -10.50 9.55 15.88
CA SER A 35 -10.28 10.98 15.64
C SER A 35 -10.92 11.47 14.34
N PHE A 36 -11.17 10.56 13.38
CA PHE A 36 -11.64 10.91 12.03
C PHE A 36 -13.02 10.32 11.69
N ASP A 37 -13.76 9.79 12.66
CA ASP A 37 -15.11 9.22 12.50
C ASP A 37 -15.23 8.30 11.27
N SER A 38 -14.28 7.38 11.14
CA SER A 38 -14.19 6.52 9.96
C SER A 38 -15.43 5.63 9.81
N PRO A 39 -16.04 5.54 8.60
CA PRO A 39 -17.24 4.73 8.41
C PRO A 39 -17.02 3.26 8.77
N GLN A 40 -17.89 2.71 9.61
CA GLN A 40 -17.76 1.34 10.12
C GLN A 40 -17.73 0.28 9.01
N GLU A 41 -18.37 0.55 7.86
CA GLU A 41 -18.40 -0.37 6.71
C GLU A 41 -17.02 -0.58 6.05
N ILE A 42 -16.12 0.42 6.11
CA ILE A 42 -14.80 0.34 5.47
C ILE A 42 -13.70 -0.17 6.40
N LEU A 43 -13.93 -0.09 7.71
CA LEU A 43 -12.94 -0.44 8.73
C LEU A 43 -12.40 -1.86 8.63
N PRO A 44 -13.22 -2.92 8.40
CA PRO A 44 -12.69 -4.29 8.39
C PRO A 44 -11.61 -4.50 7.33
N PHE A 45 -11.80 -3.93 6.13
CA PHE A 45 -10.80 -4.07 5.07
C PHE A 45 -9.63 -3.09 5.28
N SER A 46 -9.87 -1.88 5.77
CA SER A 46 -8.79 -0.96 6.14
C SER A 46 -7.86 -1.57 7.20
N GLU A 47 -8.43 -2.18 8.23
CA GLU A 47 -7.71 -2.82 9.31
C GLU A 47 -6.89 -4.02 8.81
N LYS A 48 -7.46 -4.86 7.93
CA LYS A 48 -6.71 -5.95 7.26
C LYS A 48 -5.47 -5.41 6.57
N LEU A 49 -5.60 -4.32 5.80
CA LEU A 49 -4.49 -3.71 5.08
C LEU A 49 -3.44 -3.13 6.03
N VAL A 50 -3.86 -2.37 7.05
CA VAL A 50 -2.95 -1.73 8.01
C VAL A 50 -2.16 -2.78 8.78
N LYS A 51 -2.84 -3.77 9.38
CA LYS A 51 -2.19 -4.85 10.14
C LYS A 51 -1.25 -5.67 9.26
N GLY A 52 -1.68 -6.00 8.05
CA GLY A 52 -0.88 -6.75 7.09
C GLY A 52 0.39 -6.00 6.68
N VAL A 53 0.27 -4.72 6.34
CA VAL A 53 1.43 -3.87 6.02
C VAL A 53 2.39 -3.76 7.19
N ILE A 54 1.90 -3.59 8.42
CA ILE A 54 2.75 -3.51 9.62
C ILE A 54 3.51 -4.82 9.83
N ALA A 55 2.82 -5.97 9.73
CA ALA A 55 3.41 -7.29 9.96
C ALA A 55 4.48 -7.64 8.91
N ALA A 56 4.22 -7.36 7.63
CA ALA A 56 5.13 -7.66 6.53
C ALA A 56 6.02 -6.47 6.12
N LYS A 57 6.10 -5.43 6.97
CA LYS A 57 6.76 -4.16 6.64
C LYS A 57 8.21 -4.31 6.13
N PRO A 58 9.09 -5.11 6.77
CA PRO A 58 10.47 -5.26 6.31
C PRO A 58 10.57 -5.86 4.91
N GLU A 59 9.75 -6.87 4.61
CA GLU A 59 9.69 -7.55 3.31
C GLU A 59 9.15 -6.61 2.23
N ILE A 60 8.04 -5.93 2.52
CA ILE A 60 7.42 -4.94 1.63
C ILE A 60 8.42 -3.82 1.28
N ASP A 61 9.05 -3.22 2.30
CA ASP A 61 9.99 -2.11 2.09
C ASP A 61 11.24 -2.59 1.31
N ALA A 62 11.70 -3.83 1.53
CA ALA A 62 12.80 -4.41 0.76
C ALA A 62 12.45 -4.60 -0.73
N ILE A 63 11.24 -5.08 -1.02
CA ILE A 63 10.74 -5.23 -2.41
C ILE A 63 10.65 -3.87 -3.07
N ILE A 64 10.02 -2.89 -2.42
CA ILE A 64 9.93 -1.52 -2.96
C ILE A 64 11.33 -0.97 -3.24
N GLY A 65 12.26 -1.14 -2.30
CA GLY A 65 13.65 -0.68 -2.43
C GLY A 65 14.42 -1.29 -3.60
N ARG A 66 14.18 -2.58 -3.90
CA ARG A 66 14.79 -3.26 -5.06
C ARG A 66 14.40 -2.60 -6.39
N PHE A 67 13.11 -2.27 -6.54
CA PHE A 67 12.56 -1.72 -7.78
C PHE A 67 12.62 -0.18 -7.84
N SER A 68 12.95 0.48 -6.73
CA SER A 68 13.13 1.94 -6.68
C SER A 68 14.60 2.36 -6.85
N SER A 69 15.39 1.65 -7.66
CA SER A 69 16.86 1.77 -7.70
C SER A 69 17.37 3.20 -7.98
N ASN A 70 16.59 4.03 -8.68
CA ASN A 70 16.88 5.44 -8.94
C ASN A 70 16.24 6.42 -7.93
N TRP A 71 15.38 5.95 -7.03
CA TRP A 71 14.61 6.76 -6.09
C TRP A 71 14.69 6.17 -4.67
N LYS A 72 15.50 6.80 -3.80
CA LYS A 72 15.53 6.38 -2.38
C LYS A 72 14.12 6.47 -1.81
N MET A 73 13.68 5.43 -1.10
CA MET A 73 12.37 5.40 -0.44
C MET A 73 12.17 6.60 0.52
N SER A 74 13.26 7.13 1.08
CA SER A 74 13.27 8.36 1.90
C SER A 74 12.88 9.64 1.15
N ARG A 75 12.91 9.63 -0.19
CA ARG A 75 12.49 10.75 -1.06
C ARG A 75 11.08 10.58 -1.60
N MET A 76 10.41 9.47 -1.31
CA MET A 76 9.00 9.31 -1.64
C MET A 76 8.16 10.19 -0.71
N SER A 77 7.09 10.78 -1.22
CA SER A 77 6.11 11.41 -0.34
C SER A 77 5.55 10.35 0.61
N GLY A 78 5.16 10.74 1.83
CA GLY A 78 4.57 9.79 2.78
C GLY A 78 3.29 9.15 2.23
N VAL A 79 2.57 9.84 1.35
CA VAL A 79 1.40 9.31 0.63
C VAL A 79 1.84 8.20 -0.33
N ASP A 80 2.74 8.49 -1.29
CA ASP A 80 3.18 7.50 -2.28
C ASP A 80 3.79 6.27 -1.61
N ARG A 81 4.60 6.49 -0.57
CA ARG A 81 5.23 5.42 0.21
C ARG A 81 4.19 4.46 0.79
N ASN A 82 3.12 4.98 1.40
CA ASN A 82 2.09 4.13 2.01
C ASN A 82 1.14 3.51 0.98
N ILE A 83 0.90 4.17 -0.16
CA ILE A 83 0.20 3.55 -1.30
C ILE A 83 0.99 2.35 -1.83
N MET A 84 2.30 2.51 -2.02
CA MET A 84 3.18 1.45 -2.48
C MET A 84 3.21 0.28 -1.50
N ARG A 85 3.28 0.55 -0.19
CA ARG A 85 3.24 -0.50 0.84
C ARG A 85 1.95 -1.32 0.78
N ILE A 86 0.79 -0.64 0.68
CA ILE A 86 -0.51 -1.31 0.56
C ILE A 86 -0.57 -2.15 -0.72
N ALA A 87 -0.14 -1.60 -1.85
CA ALA A 87 -0.19 -2.30 -3.12
C ALA A 87 0.71 -3.55 -3.14
N VAL A 88 1.94 -3.44 -2.63
CA VAL A 88 2.85 -4.59 -2.53
C VAL A 88 2.31 -5.64 -1.56
N TYR A 89 1.73 -5.22 -0.42
CA TYR A 89 1.04 -6.15 0.47
C TYR A 89 -0.10 -6.91 -0.23
N GLU A 90 -0.96 -6.21 -0.97
CA GLU A 90 -2.04 -6.87 -1.71
C GLU A 90 -1.50 -7.85 -2.76
N LEU A 91 -0.44 -7.48 -3.49
CA LEU A 91 0.17 -8.34 -4.51
C LEU A 91 0.79 -9.62 -3.94
N LEU A 92 1.25 -9.60 -2.69
CA LEU A 92 1.93 -10.73 -2.05
C LEU A 92 0.99 -11.62 -1.24
N PHE A 93 -0.02 -11.03 -0.59
CA PHE A 93 -0.78 -11.70 0.47
C PHE A 93 -2.29 -11.68 0.27
N CYS A 94 -2.81 -11.07 -0.81
CA CYS A 94 -4.25 -11.02 -1.10
C CYS A 94 -4.59 -11.71 -2.42
N ASP A 95 -4.59 -13.04 -2.41
CA ASP A 95 -4.96 -13.87 -3.58
C ASP A 95 -6.40 -13.63 -4.07
N ASP A 96 -7.26 -13.06 -3.21
CA ASP A 96 -8.63 -12.66 -3.55
C ASP A 96 -8.71 -11.42 -4.45
N ILE A 97 -7.58 -10.73 -4.68
CA ILE A 97 -7.53 -9.46 -5.40
C ILE A 97 -6.66 -9.62 -6.65
N PRO A 98 -7.22 -9.50 -7.87
CA PRO A 98 -6.43 -9.59 -9.08
C PRO A 98 -5.31 -8.53 -9.11
N PRO A 99 -4.05 -8.88 -9.46
CA PRO A 99 -2.93 -7.94 -9.45
C PRO A 99 -3.17 -6.62 -10.21
N LYS A 100 -3.87 -6.71 -11.34
CA LYS A 100 -4.23 -5.54 -12.15
C LYS A 100 -5.18 -4.57 -11.42
N VAL A 101 -6.07 -5.09 -10.58
CA VAL A 101 -6.98 -4.26 -9.78
C VAL A 101 -6.17 -3.50 -8.73
N THR A 102 -5.29 -4.17 -8.00
CA THR A 102 -4.40 -3.52 -7.02
C THR A 102 -3.59 -2.40 -7.65
N ILE A 103 -2.97 -2.64 -8.81
CA ILE A 103 -2.17 -1.62 -9.51
C ILE A 103 -3.04 -0.41 -9.92
N ASN A 104 -4.18 -0.65 -10.55
CA ASN A 104 -5.08 0.42 -10.97
C ASN A 104 -5.59 1.25 -9.78
N GLU A 105 -5.95 0.60 -8.68
CA GLU A 105 -6.41 1.29 -7.47
C GLU A 105 -5.28 2.12 -6.83
N ALA A 106 -4.05 1.60 -6.79
CA ALA A 106 -2.91 2.35 -6.28
C ALA A 106 -2.63 3.60 -7.13
N ILE A 107 -2.72 3.49 -8.46
CA ILE A 107 -2.53 4.62 -9.38
C ILE A 107 -3.62 5.68 -9.18
N ASP A 108 -4.88 5.25 -9.06
CA ASP A 108 -6.01 6.16 -8.86
C ASP A 108 -5.92 6.91 -7.52
N VAL A 109 -5.54 6.20 -6.46
CA VAL A 109 -5.29 6.83 -5.15
C VAL A 109 -4.09 7.78 -5.24
N GLY A 110 -3.01 7.39 -5.93
CA GLY A 110 -1.83 8.23 -6.15
C GLY A 110 -2.13 9.52 -6.91
N LYS A 111 -2.95 9.45 -7.96
CA LYS A 111 -3.41 10.64 -8.71
C LYS A 111 -4.26 11.58 -7.85
N LYS A 112 -5.02 11.03 -6.89
CA LYS A 112 -5.94 11.81 -6.05
C LYS A 112 -5.25 12.48 -4.86
N PHE A 113 -4.27 11.82 -4.25
CA PHE A 113 -3.66 12.28 -2.99
C PHE A 113 -2.17 12.62 -3.08
N GLY A 114 -1.49 12.20 -4.15
CA GLY A 114 -0.07 12.45 -4.38
C GLY A 114 0.19 13.72 -5.20
N THR A 115 1.36 13.78 -5.84
CA THR A 115 1.73 14.85 -6.77
C THR A 115 1.26 14.54 -8.19
N LYS A 116 1.51 15.47 -9.12
CA LYS A 116 1.21 15.30 -10.55
C LYS A 116 1.91 14.07 -11.15
N GLU A 117 3.08 13.71 -10.62
CA GLU A 117 3.92 12.61 -11.08
C GLU A 117 3.58 11.27 -10.42
N SER A 118 2.85 11.27 -9.30
CA SER A 118 2.59 10.07 -8.48
C SER A 118 1.98 8.91 -9.27
N GLY A 119 0.99 9.18 -10.13
CA GLY A 119 0.34 8.12 -10.91
C GLY A 119 1.30 7.38 -11.84
N ALA A 120 2.18 8.10 -12.54
CA ALA A 120 3.16 7.50 -13.44
C ALA A 120 4.27 6.78 -12.66
N PHE A 121 4.72 7.37 -11.55
CA PHE A 121 5.70 6.78 -10.66
C PHE A 121 5.24 5.44 -10.08
N ILE A 122 4.04 5.40 -9.50
CA ILE A 122 3.44 4.20 -8.92
C ILE A 122 3.28 3.11 -9.97
N ASN A 123 2.74 3.44 -11.15
CA ASN A 123 2.61 2.47 -12.25
C ASN A 123 3.96 1.85 -12.61
N GLY A 124 4.98 2.69 -12.81
CA GLY A 124 6.31 2.24 -13.20
C GLY A 124 6.95 1.26 -12.20
N ILE A 125 6.83 1.51 -10.89
CA ILE A 125 7.38 0.59 -9.89
C ILE A 125 6.55 -0.69 -9.78
N LEU A 126 5.22 -0.58 -9.70
CA LEU A 126 4.35 -1.74 -9.47
C LEU A 126 4.32 -2.72 -10.65
N ASP A 127 4.43 -2.23 -11.88
CA ASP A 127 4.57 -3.12 -13.05
C ASP A 127 5.85 -3.98 -12.95
N ASN A 128 6.96 -3.40 -12.52
CA ASN A 128 8.21 -4.13 -12.32
C ASN A 128 8.11 -5.15 -11.18
N VAL A 129 7.47 -4.77 -10.06
CA VAL A 129 7.18 -5.70 -8.95
C VAL A 129 6.37 -6.89 -9.45
N ARG A 130 5.25 -6.64 -10.15
CA ARG A 130 4.37 -7.69 -10.67
C ARG A 130 5.11 -8.66 -11.61
N ILE A 131 5.97 -8.13 -12.49
CA ILE A 131 6.76 -8.96 -13.41
C ILE A 131 7.75 -9.85 -12.65
N SER A 132 8.37 -9.35 -11.57
CA SER A 132 9.27 -10.16 -10.75
C SER A 132 8.54 -11.28 -10.04
N LEU A 133 7.41 -10.98 -9.39
CA LEU A 133 6.61 -11.99 -8.67
C LEU A 133 6.16 -13.12 -9.59
N GLY A 134 5.71 -12.78 -10.80
CA GLY A 134 5.34 -13.78 -11.80
C GLY A 134 6.51 -14.64 -12.30
N LYS A 135 7.76 -14.18 -12.21
CA LYS A 135 8.95 -14.99 -12.55
C LYS A 135 9.36 -15.91 -11.40
N GLU A 136 9.22 -15.47 -10.16
CA GLU A 136 9.52 -16.27 -8.96
C GLU A 136 8.53 -17.44 -8.81
N ASP A 137 7.26 -17.25 -9.16
CA ASP A 137 6.25 -18.31 -9.23
C ASP A 137 6.53 -19.39 -10.29
N ILE A 138 7.20 -19.01 -11.39
CA ILE A 138 7.58 -19.94 -12.47
C ILE A 138 8.83 -20.74 -12.09
N CYS A 139 9.81 -20.08 -11.46
CA CYS A 139 11.07 -20.71 -11.05
C CYS A 139 10.90 -21.68 -9.87
N SER A 140 9.94 -21.42 -8.98
CA SER A 140 9.67 -22.27 -7.80
C SER A 140 8.88 -23.55 -8.11
N LYS A 141 8.44 -23.72 -9.36
CA LYS A 141 7.65 -24.88 -9.83
C LYS A 141 8.42 -25.79 -10.81
N THR A 142 9.74 -25.60 -10.93
CA THR A 142 10.65 -26.47 -11.71
C THR A 142 11.61 -27.18 -10.77
#